data_AF-A0A161ZGK2-F1
#
_entry.id   AF-A0A161ZGK2-F1
#
_cell.length_a   1.000
_cell.length_b   1.000
_cell.length_c   1.000
_cell.angle_alpha   90.00
_cell.angle_beta   90.00
_cell.angle_gamma   90.00
#
_symmetry.space_group_name_H-M   'P 1'
#
loop_
_entity.id
_entity.type
_entity.pdbx_description
1 polymer ?
#
loop_
_entity_poly.entity_id
_entity_poly.type
_entity_poly.pdbx_seq_one_letter_code
_entity_poly.pdbx_strand_id
1 'polypeptide(L)'
;MSETFTKGMARNIYFGGSIFFFLIFLALTYHTEQTFPVRSNEAQLTESVIRGKTVWEQNNCIGCHTLLGEGAYFAPELGNVFQRRGGEAGFKPFLHAWMKMQPLGVPGRRAMPQFKLSEQEVDDIAEFLKWSSNINTNNWPPNKEG
;
A
#
# COMPACT_ATOMS: atom_id res chain seq x y z
N MET A 1 49.79 18.07 0.43
CA MET A 1 48.34 18.04 0.10
C MET A 1 48.23 18.53 -1.33
N SER A 2 47.56 17.80 -2.23
CA SER A 2 47.45 18.22 -3.63
C SER A 2 46.75 19.59 -3.69
N GLU A 3 47.40 20.58 -4.28
CA GLU A 3 46.86 21.95 -4.41
C GLU A 3 45.57 22.04 -5.24
N THR A 4 45.14 20.94 -5.87
CA THR A 4 44.04 20.88 -6.81
C THR A 4 42.69 20.47 -6.21
N PHE A 5 42.64 19.86 -5.02
CA PHE A 5 41.37 19.50 -4.34
C PHE A 5 41.49 19.67 -2.82
N THR A 6 40.70 20.58 -2.25
CA THR A 6 40.76 20.94 -0.83
C THR A 6 39.51 20.50 -0.07
N LYS A 7 39.63 20.36 1.26
CA LYS A 7 38.49 20.12 2.17
C LYS A 7 37.40 21.20 2.03
N GLY A 8 37.78 22.46 1.78
CA GLY A 8 36.85 23.55 1.57
C GLY A 8 36.01 23.37 0.30
N MET A 9 36.64 22.93 -0.80
CA MET A 9 35.94 22.60 -2.04
C MET A 9 34.96 21.46 -1.84
N ALA A 10 35.39 20.37 -1.18
CA ALA A 10 34.50 19.25 -0.85
C ALA A 10 33.29 19.67 -0.01
N ARG A 11 33.50 20.53 1.00
CA ARG A 11 32.42 21.09 1.84
C ARG A 11 31.42 21.92 1.02
N ASN A 12 31.91 22.76 0.10
CA ASN A 12 31.05 23.61 -0.71
C ASN A 12 30.24 22.78 -1.73
N ILE A 13 30.85 21.74 -2.31
CA ILE A 13 30.15 20.77 -3.17
C ILE A 13 29.04 20.06 -2.37
N TYR A 14 29.34 19.60 -1.15
CA TYR A 14 28.35 18.98 -0.27
C TYR A 14 27.15 19.90 0.01
N PHE A 15 27.39 21.13 0.50
CA PHE A 15 26.29 22.04 0.82
C PHE A 15 25.53 22.50 -0.43
N GLY A 16 26.26 22.89 -1.48
CA GLY A 16 25.66 23.37 -2.73
C GLY A 16 24.85 22.28 -3.43
N GLY A 17 25.43 21.08 -3.58
CA GLY A 17 24.75 19.93 -4.15
C GLY A 17 23.55 19.48 -3.34
N SER A 18 23.67 19.42 -2.00
CA SER A 18 22.54 19.03 -1.14
C SER A 18 21.37 20.00 -1.26
N ILE A 19 21.62 21.32 -1.21
CA ILE A 19 20.55 22.33 -1.37
C ILE A 19 19.94 22.24 -2.76
N PHE A 20 20.76 22.12 -3.80
CA PHE A 20 20.29 22.02 -5.18
C PHE A 20 19.37 20.81 -5.38
N PHE A 21 19.81 19.62 -5.00
CA PHE A 21 19.00 18.40 -5.16
C PHE A 21 17.81 18.35 -4.19
N PHE A 22 17.89 18.98 -3.02
CA PHE A 22 16.74 19.13 -2.13
C PHE A 22 15.63 19.98 -2.78
N LEU A 23 15.99 21.10 -3.42
CA LEU A 23 15.02 21.94 -4.14
C LEU A 23 14.43 21.21 -5.37
N ILE A 24 15.25 20.46 -6.11
CA ILE A 24 14.75 19.60 -7.19
C ILE A 24 13.77 18.56 -6.65
N PHE A 25 14.10 17.91 -5.54
CA PHE A 25 13.21 16.92 -4.93
C PHE A 25 11.86 17.53 -4.55
N LEU A 26 11.84 18.72 -3.95
CA LEU A 26 10.58 19.43 -3.66
C LEU A 26 9.78 19.76 -4.92
N ALA A 27 10.44 20.20 -5.99
CA ALA A 27 9.76 20.49 -7.26
C ALA A 27 9.16 19.22 -7.89
N LEU A 28 9.89 18.10 -7.85
CA LEU A 28 9.41 16.80 -8.31
C LEU A 28 8.25 16.29 -7.44
N THR A 29 8.33 16.44 -6.12
CA THR A 29 7.24 16.09 -5.20
C THR A 29 5.98 16.88 -5.49
N TYR A 30 6.11 18.21 -5.66
CA TYR A 30 4.97 19.05 -6.03
C TYR A 30 4.33 18.59 -7.34
N HIS A 31 5.15 18.32 -8.37
CA HIS A 31 4.64 17.80 -9.64
C HIS A 31 3.94 16.44 -9.46
N THR A 32 4.54 15.51 -8.73
CA THR A 32 3.96 14.18 -8.46
C THR A 32 2.63 14.27 -7.73
N GLU A 33 2.51 15.11 -6.70
CA GLU A 33 1.26 15.35 -5.95
C GLU A 33 0.12 15.78 -6.87
N GLN A 34 0.38 16.67 -7.84
CA GLN A 34 -0.64 17.10 -8.81
C GLN A 34 -1.16 15.95 -9.70
N THR A 35 -0.42 14.85 -9.82
CA THR A 35 -0.84 13.68 -10.62
C THR A 35 -1.64 12.66 -9.84
N PHE A 36 -1.58 12.66 -8.50
CA PHE A 36 -2.25 11.66 -7.67
C PHE A 36 -3.77 11.58 -7.83
N PRO A 37 -4.53 12.67 -8.02
CA PRO A 37 -5.98 12.58 -8.20
C PRO A 37 -6.38 11.67 -9.35
N VAL A 38 -5.64 11.74 -10.46
CA VAL A 38 -5.86 10.89 -11.64
C VAL A 38 -5.27 9.51 -11.45
N ARG A 39 -4.02 9.42 -10.95
CA ARG A 39 -3.32 8.12 -10.83
C ARG A 39 -3.96 7.18 -9.82
N SER A 40 -4.54 7.70 -8.74
CA SER A 40 -5.19 6.92 -7.68
C SER A 40 -6.70 6.76 -7.88
N ASN A 41 -7.29 7.41 -8.89
CA ASN A 41 -8.74 7.56 -9.03
C ASN A 41 -9.38 8.15 -7.77
N GLU A 42 -8.89 9.32 -7.32
CA GLU A 42 -9.31 9.94 -6.06
C GLU A 42 -10.82 10.25 -6.02
N ALA A 43 -11.45 10.45 -7.18
CA ALA A 43 -12.91 10.56 -7.28
C ALA A 43 -13.67 9.33 -6.74
N GLN A 44 -13.00 8.17 -6.61
CA GLN A 44 -13.54 6.94 -6.04
C GLN A 44 -13.09 6.71 -4.58
N LEU A 45 -12.36 7.65 -3.98
CA LEU A 45 -11.93 7.61 -2.58
C LEU A 45 -13.11 7.98 -1.65
N THR A 46 -14.08 7.07 -1.55
CA THR A 46 -15.27 7.27 -0.73
C THR A 46 -14.97 7.20 0.77
N GLU A 47 -15.91 7.65 1.61
CA GLU A 47 -15.78 7.51 3.07
C GLU A 47 -15.59 6.05 3.52
N SER A 48 -16.19 5.09 2.81
CA SER A 48 -16.04 3.66 3.09
C SER A 48 -14.60 3.19 2.86
N VAL A 49 -13.98 3.64 1.76
CA VAL A 49 -12.56 3.38 1.48
C VAL A 49 -11.66 3.97 2.58
N ILE A 50 -11.94 5.20 3.01
CA ILE A 50 -11.17 5.86 4.07
C ILE A 50 -11.33 5.13 5.41
N ARG A 51 -12.54 4.72 5.78
CA ARG A 51 -12.76 3.89 6.98
C ARG A 51 -12.07 2.53 6.85
N GLY A 52 -12.10 1.91 5.69
CA GLY A 52 -11.44 0.63 5.42
C GLY A 52 -9.93 0.71 5.62
N LYS A 53 -9.31 1.81 5.18
CA LYS A 53 -7.91 2.10 5.48
C LYS A 53 -7.66 2.20 6.99
N THR A 54 -8.53 2.88 7.74
CA THR A 54 -8.42 2.95 9.20
C THR A 54 -8.50 1.56 9.85
N VAL A 55 -9.42 0.69 9.42
CA VAL A 55 -9.52 -0.68 9.94
C VAL A 55 -8.27 -1.50 9.59
N TRP A 56 -7.74 -1.35 8.37
CA TRP A 56 -6.47 -1.96 7.94
C TRP A 56 -5.30 -1.58 8.87
N GLU A 57 -5.20 -0.30 9.22
CA GLU A 57 -4.16 0.23 10.09
C GLU A 57 -4.32 -0.23 11.55
N GLN A 58 -5.53 -0.13 12.11
CA GLN A 58 -5.82 -0.53 13.49
C GLN A 58 -5.56 -2.02 13.77
N ASN A 59 -5.71 -2.86 12.75
CA ASN A 59 -5.51 -4.30 12.85
C ASN A 59 -4.14 -4.76 12.33
N ASN A 60 -3.25 -3.82 11.98
CA ASN A 60 -1.88 -4.07 11.52
C ASN A 60 -1.81 -5.13 10.42
N CYS A 61 -2.71 -5.07 9.43
CA CYS A 61 -2.73 -6.06 8.33
C CYS A 61 -1.39 -6.08 7.58
N ILE A 62 -0.78 -4.90 7.42
CA ILE A 62 0.55 -4.69 6.82
C ILE A 62 1.69 -5.40 7.59
N GLY A 63 1.49 -5.74 8.86
CA GLY A 63 2.47 -6.47 9.68
C GLY A 63 2.60 -7.95 9.29
N CYS A 64 1.69 -8.48 8.48
CA CYS A 64 1.79 -9.83 7.89
C CYS A 64 1.78 -9.81 6.36
N HIS A 65 1.02 -8.90 5.76
CA HIS A 65 0.81 -8.80 4.32
C HIS A 65 1.63 -7.67 3.69
N THR A 66 1.82 -7.76 2.37
CA THR A 66 2.14 -6.58 1.57
C THR A 66 0.88 -5.96 0.97
N LEU A 67 0.94 -4.65 0.75
CA LEU A 67 -0.02 -3.87 -0.03
C LEU A 67 0.78 -3.01 -1.02
N LEU A 68 0.53 -3.21 -2.31
CA LEU A 68 1.35 -2.61 -3.38
C LEU A 68 2.84 -2.99 -3.27
N GLY A 69 3.14 -4.19 -2.75
CA GLY A 69 4.49 -4.72 -2.62
C GLY A 69 5.25 -4.25 -1.36
N GLU A 70 4.66 -3.36 -0.57
CA GLU A 70 5.24 -2.85 0.66
C GLU A 70 4.55 -3.49 1.88
N GLY A 71 5.32 -3.81 2.93
CA GLY A 71 4.80 -4.44 4.15
C GLY A 71 5.63 -5.64 4.58
N ALA A 72 4.98 -6.66 5.14
CA ALA A 72 5.63 -7.88 5.60
C ALA A 72 5.47 -9.06 4.61
N TYR A 73 6.38 -10.03 4.70
CA TYR A 73 6.46 -11.16 3.76
C TYR A 73 5.90 -12.47 4.34
N PHE A 74 5.02 -12.37 5.34
CA PHE A 74 4.46 -13.53 6.03
C PHE A 74 3.20 -14.06 5.34
N ALA A 75 2.45 -13.21 4.66
CA ALA A 75 1.20 -13.56 4.01
C ALA A 75 1.11 -12.92 2.61
N PRO A 76 0.16 -13.34 1.76
CA PRO A 76 0.12 -12.89 0.36
C PRO A 76 -0.08 -11.38 0.18
N GLU A 77 0.34 -10.84 -0.95
CA GLU A 77 0.03 -9.49 -1.41
C GLU A 77 -1.48 -9.25 -1.51
N LEU A 78 -1.98 -8.13 -0.99
CA LEU A 78 -3.40 -7.82 -0.95
C LEU A 78 -3.87 -6.74 -1.93
N GLY A 79 -2.96 -6.00 -2.58
CA GLY A 79 -3.28 -4.96 -3.55
C GLY A 79 -4.05 -5.46 -4.77
N ASN A 80 -3.91 -6.73 -5.15
CA ASN A 80 -4.67 -7.35 -6.24
C ASN A 80 -5.53 -8.56 -5.80
N VAL A 81 -5.81 -8.70 -4.50
CA VAL A 81 -6.63 -9.82 -3.99
C VAL A 81 -8.08 -9.72 -4.44
N PHE A 82 -8.58 -8.51 -4.68
CA PHE A 82 -9.90 -8.24 -5.23
C PHE A 82 -10.14 -9.02 -6.53
N GLN A 83 -9.19 -8.93 -7.48
CA GLN A 83 -9.24 -9.64 -8.75
C GLN A 83 -9.14 -11.16 -8.56
N ARG A 84 -8.30 -11.64 -7.64
CA ARG A 84 -8.13 -13.08 -7.38
C ARG A 84 -9.36 -13.74 -6.75
N ARG A 85 -10.20 -12.97 -6.05
CA ARG A 85 -11.26 -13.51 -5.18
C ARG A 85 -12.64 -12.99 -5.56
N GLY A 86 -12.99 -13.16 -6.84
CA GLY A 86 -14.37 -12.97 -7.34
C GLY A 86 -14.69 -11.56 -7.84
N GLY A 87 -13.77 -10.60 -7.73
CA GLY A 87 -13.95 -9.24 -8.25
C GLY A 87 -15.25 -8.59 -7.78
N GLU A 88 -15.87 -7.79 -8.65
CA GLU A 88 -17.10 -7.05 -8.34
C GLU A 88 -18.24 -7.94 -7.84
N ALA A 89 -18.41 -9.12 -8.43
CA ALA A 89 -19.54 -9.99 -8.14
C ALA A 89 -19.39 -10.77 -6.83
N GLY A 90 -18.16 -11.01 -6.37
CA GLY A 90 -17.90 -12.01 -5.34
C GLY A 90 -16.98 -11.59 -4.19
N PHE A 91 -16.29 -10.45 -4.28
CA PHE A 91 -15.25 -10.13 -3.31
C PHE A 91 -15.78 -9.84 -1.91
N LYS A 92 -16.88 -9.08 -1.78
CA LYS A 92 -17.50 -8.81 -0.48
C LYS A 92 -17.93 -10.08 0.26
N PRO A 93 -18.79 -10.95 -0.31
CA PRO A 93 -19.18 -12.18 0.39
C PRO A 93 -17.99 -13.10 0.67
N PHE A 94 -16.98 -13.12 -0.21
CA PHE A 94 -15.72 -13.81 0.06
C PHE A 94 -15.03 -13.25 1.31
N LEU A 95 -14.86 -11.93 1.42
CA LEU A 95 -14.12 -11.33 2.52
C LEU A 95 -14.86 -11.50 3.86
N HIS A 96 -16.18 -11.38 3.87
CA HIS A 96 -17.01 -11.70 5.04
C HIS A 96 -16.78 -13.12 5.54
N ALA A 97 -16.84 -14.11 4.64
CA ALA A 97 -16.58 -15.50 4.99
C ALA A 97 -15.13 -15.70 5.45
N TRP A 98 -14.17 -15.11 4.73
CA TRP A 98 -12.74 -15.19 5.02
C TRP A 98 -12.42 -14.67 6.42
N MET A 99 -12.87 -13.46 6.78
CA MET A 99 -12.58 -12.89 8.10
C MET A 99 -13.25 -13.69 9.24
N LYS A 100 -14.47 -14.21 9.02
CA LYS A 100 -15.20 -15.00 10.02
C LYS A 100 -14.59 -16.39 10.25
N MET A 101 -13.95 -17.01 9.24
CA MET A 101 -13.40 -18.37 9.34
C MET A 101 -11.98 -18.44 9.93
N GLN A 102 -11.32 -17.30 10.16
CA GLN A 102 -9.99 -17.30 10.77
C GLN A 102 -10.03 -17.60 12.28
N PRO A 103 -8.97 -18.21 12.85
CA PRO A 103 -7.89 -18.90 12.16
C PRO A 103 -8.36 -20.25 11.57
N LEU A 104 -7.74 -20.70 10.48
CA LEU A 104 -8.11 -21.95 9.81
C LEU A 104 -7.79 -23.24 10.60
N GLY A 105 -6.96 -23.16 11.64
CA GLY A 105 -6.65 -24.30 12.52
C GLY A 105 -5.83 -25.45 11.91
N VAL A 106 -5.30 -25.30 10.69
CA VAL A 106 -4.50 -26.34 10.02
C VAL A 106 -3.09 -26.44 10.66
N PRO A 107 -2.70 -27.61 11.22
CA PRO A 107 -1.39 -27.78 11.85
C PRO A 107 -0.23 -27.45 10.90
N GLY A 108 0.75 -26.68 11.39
CA GLY A 108 1.93 -26.27 10.63
C GLY A 108 1.70 -25.15 9.60
N ARG A 109 0.45 -24.70 9.39
CA ARG A 109 0.13 -23.59 8.48
C ARG A 109 0.30 -22.24 9.17
N ARG A 110 0.81 -21.23 8.44
CA ARG A 110 0.76 -19.82 8.87
C ARG A 110 -0.69 -19.43 9.19
N ALA A 111 -0.90 -18.81 10.36
CA ALA A 111 -2.23 -18.48 10.86
C ALA A 111 -2.46 -16.97 10.81
N MET A 112 -3.59 -16.55 10.25
CA MET A 112 -4.10 -15.20 10.38
C MET A 112 -5.07 -15.15 11.58
N PRO A 113 -5.03 -14.11 12.44
CA PRO A 113 -5.86 -14.01 13.63
C PRO A 113 -7.36 -13.89 13.33
N GLN A 114 -8.18 -14.12 14.37
CA GLN A 114 -9.57 -13.70 14.40
C GLN A 114 -9.66 -12.29 15.00
N PHE A 115 -10.06 -11.32 14.19
CA PHE A 115 -10.10 -9.90 14.58
C PHE A 115 -11.45 -9.48 15.19
N LYS A 116 -12.50 -10.29 15.05
CA LYS A 116 -13.86 -10.01 15.53
C LYS A 116 -14.42 -8.68 15.01
N LEU A 117 -14.13 -8.37 13.75
CA LEU A 117 -14.64 -7.19 13.06
C LEU A 117 -16.16 -7.26 12.89
N SER A 118 -16.81 -6.10 12.97
CA SER A 118 -18.20 -5.92 12.58
C SER A 118 -18.38 -6.09 11.06
N GLU A 119 -19.62 -6.29 10.63
CA GLU A 119 -19.92 -6.45 9.19
C GLU A 119 -19.57 -5.18 8.40
N GLN A 120 -19.81 -4.00 8.98
CA GLN A 120 -19.46 -2.72 8.37
C GLN A 120 -17.95 -2.55 8.19
N GLU A 121 -17.14 -2.95 9.19
CA GLU A 121 -15.68 -2.88 9.08
C GLU A 121 -15.15 -3.80 7.98
N VAL A 122 -15.75 -4.99 7.82
CA VAL A 122 -15.37 -5.91 6.74
C VAL A 122 -15.77 -5.35 5.37
N ASP A 123 -16.94 -4.74 5.25
CA ASP A 123 -17.35 -4.05 4.01
C ASP A 123 -16.44 -2.88 3.67
N ASP A 124 -16.05 -2.08 4.66
CA ASP A 124 -15.14 -0.95 4.48
C ASP A 124 -13.74 -1.44 4.03
N ILE A 125 -13.21 -2.52 4.60
CA ILE A 125 -11.95 -3.14 4.10
C ILE A 125 -12.14 -3.63 2.66
N ALA A 126 -13.28 -4.23 2.32
CA ALA A 126 -13.53 -4.72 0.98
C ALA A 126 -13.50 -3.58 -0.06
N GLU A 127 -14.13 -2.44 0.25
CA GLU A 127 -14.08 -1.24 -0.59
C GLU A 127 -12.66 -0.67 -0.68
N PHE A 128 -11.92 -0.65 0.44
CA PHE A 128 -10.53 -0.21 0.45
C PHE A 128 -9.62 -1.05 -0.45
N LEU A 129 -9.71 -2.38 -0.36
CA LEU A 129 -8.90 -3.30 -1.19
C LEU A 129 -9.33 -3.25 -2.66
N LYS A 130 -10.62 -3.07 -2.94
CA LYS A 130 -11.12 -2.83 -4.29
C LYS A 130 -10.54 -1.53 -4.86
N TRP A 131 -10.63 -0.42 -4.15
CA TRP A 131 -10.08 0.87 -4.58
C TRP A 131 -8.57 0.78 -4.81
N SER A 132 -7.84 0.19 -3.85
CA SER A 132 -6.39 0.01 -3.93
C SER A 132 -5.97 -0.76 -5.19
N SER A 133 -6.76 -1.75 -5.58
CA SER A 133 -6.49 -2.58 -6.76
C SER A 133 -6.68 -1.87 -8.11
N ASN A 134 -7.25 -0.66 -8.11
CA ASN A 134 -7.47 0.15 -9.30
C ASN A 134 -6.48 1.33 -9.42
N ILE A 135 -5.56 1.50 -8.46
CA ILE A 135 -4.50 2.52 -8.55
C ILE A 135 -3.61 2.23 -9.76
N ASN A 136 -3.21 3.26 -10.51
CA ASN A 136 -2.22 3.13 -11.56
C ASN A 136 -0.81 2.93 -10.96
N THR A 137 -0.45 1.66 -10.83
CA THR A 137 0.82 1.15 -10.28
C THR A 137 1.87 0.88 -11.36
N ASN A 138 1.72 1.43 -12.56
CA ASN A 138 2.62 1.17 -13.70
C ASN A 138 2.76 -0.34 -14.04
N ASN A 139 1.63 -1.06 -14.05
CA ASN A 139 1.54 -2.49 -14.37
C ASN A 139 2.20 -3.44 -13.36
N TRP A 140 2.46 -2.98 -12.13
CA TRP A 140 2.74 -3.88 -11.02
C TRP A 140 1.41 -4.40 -10.42
N PRO A 141 1.28 -5.68 -10.03
CA PRO A 141 2.30 -6.74 -10.06
C PRO A 141 2.40 -7.46 -11.42
N PRO A 142 3.48 -8.25 -11.66
CA PRO A 142 3.70 -8.92 -12.95
C PRO A 142 2.61 -9.92 -13.34
N ASN A 143 1.90 -10.50 -12.37
CA ASN A 143 0.83 -11.45 -12.62
C ASN A 143 -0.22 -11.43 -11.48
N LYS A 144 -1.25 -12.27 -11.60
CA LYS A 144 -2.37 -12.31 -10.66
C LYS A 144 -2.03 -12.73 -9.24
N GLU A 145 -0.92 -13.44 -9.00
CA GLU A 145 -0.54 -13.95 -7.67
C GLU A 145 -0.05 -12.85 -6.72
N GLY A 146 0.16 -11.64 -7.23
CA GLY A 146 0.76 -10.53 -6.47
C GLY A 146 2.27 -10.60 -6.52
#